data_AF-A0A1H4TE75-F1
#
_entry.id   AF-A0A1H4TE75-F1
#
_cell.length_a   1.000
_cell.length_b   1.000
_cell.length_c   1.000
_cell.angle_alpha   90.00
_cell.angle_beta   90.00
_cell.angle_gamma   90.00
#
_symmetry.space_group_name_H-M   'P 1'
#
loop_
_entity.id
_entity.type
_entity.pdbx_description
1 polymer ?
#
loop_
_entity_poly.entity_id
_entity_poly.type
_entity_poly.pdbx_seq_one_letter_code
_entity_poly.pdbx_strand_id
1 'polypeptide(L)'
;MTNNLVNTTEKFVKNLLAEQMNKNFLFHTQGFAMKSINKAKKILETTDVTNVEVNSILIAMWFMHSGFAVNYENHLNESLNLATDFLKNNGIDNENINKVLELITSAWSKDEPKSESEKIMKDVRTWFYASSDFEELLQLLRIELENFDKSVPDIDTWRLDYVEELRVRHRFYSDYAKENWQEQKEDNILSLISRLQKAEKTEKKEILKARLKDESPQRAIQSLFRIELRNHIKLSDIADTKANILLSVNAIIISLLLANLLPKLDSPSNSYLIYPTVIFVLFSIASMIMSVLATRPKVDNAEVVENDINKKDTNYLFFGNFHTMEIKDFKAKLRDIIKSKESIYDSLSMDLYYLGKVLQEKYRLLRWTYTVFLVGIILSVIAFGFALKYYGMEDELLDAVTPLPKE
;
A
#
# COMPACT_ATOMS: atom_id res chain seq x y z
N MET A 1 -42.28 -28.78 -44.96
CA MET A 1 -42.35 -28.25 -43.58
C MET A 1 -43.40 -27.15 -43.47
N THR A 2 -44.06 -27.00 -42.31
CA THR A 2 -45.17 -26.04 -42.11
C THR A 2 -44.90 -25.13 -40.91
N ASN A 3 -45.54 -23.95 -40.87
CA ASN A 3 -45.42 -23.02 -39.74
C ASN A 3 -45.90 -23.63 -38.41
N ASN A 4 -46.87 -24.55 -38.47
CA ASN A 4 -47.33 -25.27 -37.28
C ASN A 4 -46.19 -26.09 -36.65
N LEU A 5 -45.36 -26.74 -37.48
CA LEU A 5 -44.21 -27.51 -37.01
C LEU A 5 -43.16 -26.62 -36.31
N VAL A 6 -42.91 -25.41 -36.82
CA VAL A 6 -42.02 -24.44 -36.17
C VAL A 6 -42.53 -24.08 -34.78
N ASN A 7 -43.82 -23.81 -34.63
CA ASN A 7 -44.42 -23.49 -33.33
C ASN A 7 -44.36 -24.66 -32.34
N THR A 8 -44.57 -25.90 -32.82
CA THR A 8 -44.43 -27.10 -32.00
C THR A 8 -42.97 -27.32 -31.58
N THR A 9 -42.02 -27.07 -32.48
CA THR A 9 -40.57 -27.13 -32.20
C THR A 9 -40.18 -26.12 -31.14
N GLU A 10 -40.63 -24.87 -31.27
CA GLU A 10 -40.39 -23.80 -30.30
C GLU A 10 -40.86 -24.21 -28.90
N LYS A 11 -42.08 -24.73 -28.77
CA LYS A 11 -42.62 -25.18 -27.48
C LYS A 11 -41.79 -26.32 -26.88
N PHE A 12 -41.43 -27.30 -27.71
CA PHE A 12 -40.63 -28.45 -27.28
C PHE A 12 -39.27 -28.01 -26.73
N VAL A 13 -38.51 -27.23 -27.51
CA VAL A 13 -37.16 -26.78 -27.10
C VAL A 13 -37.25 -25.86 -25.89
N LYS A 14 -38.22 -24.94 -25.83
CA LYS A 14 -38.40 -24.09 -24.66
C LYS A 14 -38.60 -24.89 -23.37
N ASN A 15 -39.41 -25.94 -23.41
CA ASN A 15 -39.65 -26.79 -22.25
C ASN A 15 -38.39 -27.59 -21.90
N LEU A 16 -37.71 -28.16 -22.90
CA LEU A 16 -36.44 -28.87 -22.71
C LEU A 16 -35.41 -27.99 -21.98
N LEU A 17 -35.20 -26.76 -22.46
CA LEU A 17 -34.23 -25.83 -21.86
C LEU A 17 -34.66 -25.42 -20.44
N ALA A 18 -35.96 -25.19 -20.20
CA ALA A 18 -36.46 -24.81 -18.88
C ALA A 18 -36.35 -25.94 -17.83
N GLU A 19 -36.51 -27.19 -18.26
CA GLU A 19 -36.47 -28.36 -17.37
C GLU A 19 -35.05 -28.83 -17.07
N GLN A 20 -34.15 -28.76 -18.06
CA GLN A 20 -32.83 -29.38 -17.97
C GLN A 20 -31.68 -28.41 -17.70
N MET A 21 -31.84 -27.11 -17.97
CA MET A 21 -30.78 -26.14 -17.69
C MET A 21 -30.81 -25.68 -16.24
N ASN A 22 -29.77 -26.03 -15.49
CA ASN A 22 -29.55 -25.57 -14.13
C ASN A 22 -28.88 -24.18 -14.07
N LYS A 23 -28.60 -23.68 -12.86
CA LYS A 23 -27.96 -22.37 -12.62
C LYS A 23 -26.55 -22.21 -13.19
N ASN A 24 -25.92 -23.28 -13.69
CA ASN A 24 -24.56 -23.23 -14.24
C ASN A 24 -24.55 -22.66 -15.66
N PHE A 25 -25.68 -22.73 -16.38
CA PHE A 25 -25.85 -22.14 -17.72
C PHE A 25 -26.12 -20.63 -17.61
N LEU A 26 -25.14 -19.83 -18.03
CA LEU A 26 -25.20 -18.37 -17.97
C LEU A 26 -25.25 -17.73 -19.36
N PHE A 27 -24.61 -18.37 -20.34
CA PHE A 27 -24.59 -17.95 -21.73
C PHE A 27 -25.60 -18.73 -22.57
N HIS A 28 -25.55 -20.06 -22.55
CA HIS A 28 -26.43 -20.92 -23.35
C HIS A 28 -27.83 -21.05 -22.73
N THR A 29 -28.49 -19.91 -22.48
CA THR A 29 -29.81 -19.87 -21.82
C THR A 29 -30.96 -19.93 -22.82
N GLN A 30 -32.16 -20.25 -22.34
CA GLN A 30 -33.40 -20.10 -23.13
C GLN A 30 -33.56 -18.68 -23.71
N GLY A 31 -33.13 -17.66 -22.96
CA GLY A 31 -33.14 -16.27 -23.42
C GLY A 31 -32.18 -16.02 -24.58
N PHE A 32 -30.99 -16.65 -24.58
CA PHE A 32 -30.05 -16.59 -25.69
C PHE A 32 -30.63 -17.24 -26.95
N ALA A 33 -31.21 -18.44 -26.82
CA ALA A 33 -31.87 -19.12 -27.94
C ALA A 33 -32.98 -18.26 -28.57
N MET A 34 -33.80 -17.61 -27.74
CA MET A 34 -34.85 -16.69 -28.20
C MET A 34 -34.26 -15.48 -28.96
N LYS A 35 -33.19 -14.87 -28.43
CA LYS A 35 -32.49 -13.77 -29.11
C LYS A 35 -31.95 -14.23 -30.47
N SER A 36 -31.34 -15.42 -30.55
CA SER A 36 -30.84 -16.00 -31.82
C SER A 36 -31.96 -16.17 -32.85
N ILE A 37 -33.11 -16.70 -32.45
CA ILE A 37 -34.29 -16.85 -33.33
C ILE A 37 -34.79 -15.48 -33.84
N ASN A 38 -34.80 -14.47 -32.98
CA ASN A 38 -35.20 -13.11 -33.41
C ASN A 38 -34.19 -12.50 -34.39
N LYS A 39 -32.89 -12.75 -34.21
CA LYS A 39 -31.85 -12.32 -35.16
C LYS A 39 -32.02 -13.00 -36.51
N ALA A 40 -32.33 -14.28 -36.51
CA ALA A 40 -32.62 -15.03 -37.73
C ALA A 40 -33.83 -14.50 -38.50
N LYS A 41 -34.95 -14.26 -37.80
CA LYS A 41 -36.16 -13.70 -38.41
C LYS A 41 -35.88 -12.38 -39.13
N LYS A 42 -35.05 -11.49 -38.54
CA LYS A 42 -34.64 -10.23 -39.17
C LYS A 42 -33.84 -10.43 -40.46
N ILE A 43 -32.93 -11.41 -40.49
CA ILE A 43 -32.19 -11.73 -41.73
C ILE A 43 -33.19 -12.23 -42.79
N LEU A 44 -34.05 -13.18 -42.42
CA LEU A 44 -35.04 -13.81 -43.30
C LEU A 44 -36.08 -12.81 -43.86
N GLU A 45 -36.38 -11.70 -43.18
CA GLU A 45 -37.23 -10.63 -43.70
C GLU A 45 -36.66 -9.94 -44.95
N THR A 46 -35.33 -10.03 -45.13
CA THR A 46 -34.60 -9.37 -46.23
C THR A 46 -34.01 -10.36 -47.23
N THR A 47 -34.14 -11.67 -46.98
CA THR A 47 -33.57 -12.72 -47.84
C THR A 47 -34.65 -13.37 -48.68
N ASP A 48 -34.38 -13.53 -49.97
CA ASP A 48 -35.27 -14.26 -50.89
C ASP A 48 -35.05 -15.78 -50.73
N VAL A 49 -35.80 -16.38 -49.81
CA VAL A 49 -35.81 -17.84 -49.54
C VAL A 49 -37.24 -18.36 -49.54
N THR A 50 -37.43 -19.61 -49.95
CA THR A 50 -38.77 -20.21 -49.98
C THR A 50 -39.32 -20.43 -48.57
N ASN A 51 -40.65 -20.39 -48.41
CA ASN A 51 -41.29 -20.67 -47.10
C ASN A 51 -40.91 -22.04 -46.50
N VAL A 52 -40.57 -23.03 -47.34
CA VAL A 52 -40.11 -24.35 -46.88
C VAL A 52 -38.69 -24.25 -46.29
N GLU A 53 -37.80 -23.48 -46.92
CA GLU A 53 -36.45 -23.21 -46.41
C GLU A 53 -36.48 -22.38 -45.13
N VAL A 54 -37.33 -21.34 -45.06
CA VAL A 54 -37.55 -20.54 -43.84
C VAL A 54 -37.89 -21.44 -42.65
N ASN A 55 -38.85 -22.36 -42.83
CA ASN A 55 -39.25 -23.28 -41.76
C ASN A 55 -38.11 -24.24 -41.37
N SER A 56 -37.31 -24.70 -42.34
CA SER A 56 -36.15 -25.56 -42.09
C SER A 56 -35.09 -24.85 -41.25
N ILE A 57 -34.80 -23.59 -41.59
CA ILE A 57 -33.85 -22.73 -40.87
C ILE A 57 -34.31 -22.50 -39.43
N LEU A 58 -35.58 -22.11 -39.23
CA LEU A 58 -36.09 -21.83 -37.88
C LEU A 58 -36.10 -23.08 -36.98
N ILE A 59 -36.43 -24.25 -37.54
CA ILE A 59 -36.36 -25.52 -36.80
C ILE A 59 -34.90 -25.84 -36.44
N ALA A 60 -33.98 -25.74 -37.40
CA ALA A 60 -32.55 -25.98 -37.16
C ALA A 60 -32.01 -25.05 -36.06
N MET A 61 -32.42 -23.78 -36.04
CA MET A 61 -31.97 -22.81 -35.04
C MET A 61 -32.46 -23.10 -33.63
N TRP A 62 -33.68 -23.62 -33.47
CA TRP A 62 -34.17 -24.04 -32.17
C TRP A 62 -33.33 -25.22 -31.63
N PHE A 63 -32.97 -26.17 -32.47
CA PHE A 63 -32.14 -27.30 -32.06
C PHE A 63 -30.65 -26.99 -31.97
N MET A 64 -30.14 -25.93 -32.60
CA MET A 64 -28.71 -25.61 -32.68
C MET A 64 -27.95 -25.60 -31.35
N HIS A 65 -28.63 -25.20 -30.25
CA HIS A 65 -28.07 -25.19 -28.90
C HIS A 65 -28.79 -26.15 -27.94
N SER A 66 -29.78 -26.92 -28.40
CA SER A 66 -30.60 -27.73 -27.48
C SER A 66 -29.83 -28.88 -26.85
N GLY A 67 -28.81 -29.41 -27.53
CA GLY A 67 -28.00 -30.49 -26.99
C GLY A 67 -27.15 -30.11 -25.78
N PHE A 68 -26.92 -28.81 -25.53
CA PHE A 68 -26.28 -28.35 -24.29
C PHE A 68 -27.08 -28.76 -23.03
N ALA A 69 -28.40 -28.89 -23.16
CA ALA A 69 -29.26 -29.34 -22.06
C ALA A 69 -29.03 -30.82 -21.68
N VAL A 70 -28.52 -31.64 -22.62
CA VAL A 70 -28.30 -33.07 -22.43
C VAL A 70 -26.85 -33.37 -22.07
N ASN A 71 -25.91 -32.86 -22.87
CA ASN A 71 -24.48 -33.07 -22.67
C ASN A 71 -23.71 -31.86 -23.21
N TYR A 72 -23.00 -31.17 -22.31
CA TYR A 72 -22.23 -29.98 -22.65
C TYR A 72 -21.09 -30.26 -23.64
N GLU A 73 -20.37 -31.37 -23.48
CA GLU A 73 -19.24 -31.76 -24.32
C GLU A 73 -19.69 -32.23 -25.70
N ASN A 74 -20.77 -33.02 -25.73
CA ASN A 74 -21.28 -33.67 -26.93
C ASN A 74 -22.48 -32.92 -27.53
N HIS A 75 -22.61 -31.63 -27.23
CA HIS A 75 -23.83 -30.85 -27.47
C HIS A 75 -24.29 -30.89 -28.94
N LEU A 76 -23.37 -30.97 -29.91
CA LEU A 76 -23.71 -31.04 -31.32
C LEU A 76 -24.43 -32.34 -31.66
N ASN A 77 -23.87 -33.49 -31.29
CA ASN A 77 -24.48 -34.79 -31.55
C ASN A 77 -25.82 -34.93 -30.82
N GLU A 78 -25.92 -34.44 -29.59
CA GLU A 78 -27.20 -34.44 -28.86
C GLU A 78 -28.25 -33.54 -29.53
N SER A 79 -27.84 -32.40 -30.09
CA SER A 79 -28.74 -31.53 -30.85
C SER A 79 -29.29 -32.24 -32.09
N LEU A 80 -28.44 -32.99 -32.80
CA LEU A 80 -28.84 -33.77 -33.98
C LEU A 80 -29.77 -34.93 -33.61
N ASN A 81 -29.50 -35.63 -32.50
CA ASN A 81 -30.35 -36.71 -31.99
C ASN A 81 -31.74 -36.17 -31.62
N LEU A 82 -31.79 -35.10 -30.82
CA LEU A 82 -33.03 -34.44 -30.42
C LEU A 82 -33.86 -33.98 -31.63
N ALA A 83 -33.23 -33.35 -32.62
CA ALA A 83 -33.89 -32.92 -33.84
C ALA A 83 -34.44 -34.10 -34.65
N THR A 84 -33.64 -35.17 -34.79
CA THR A 84 -34.02 -36.37 -35.53
C THR A 84 -35.25 -37.04 -34.91
N ASP A 85 -35.22 -37.29 -33.60
CA ASP A 85 -36.29 -37.97 -32.89
C ASP A 85 -37.57 -37.12 -32.89
N PHE A 86 -37.44 -35.82 -32.63
CA PHE A 86 -38.57 -34.90 -32.67
C PHE A 86 -39.24 -34.87 -34.05
N LEU A 87 -38.46 -34.74 -35.12
CA LEU A 87 -39.00 -34.64 -36.48
C LEU A 87 -39.61 -35.96 -36.97
N LYS A 88 -38.99 -37.12 -36.66
CA LYS A 88 -39.58 -38.44 -36.95
C LYS A 88 -40.91 -38.64 -36.24
N ASN A 89 -40.98 -38.27 -34.96
CA ASN A 89 -42.21 -38.38 -34.17
C ASN A 89 -43.33 -37.46 -34.68
N ASN A 90 -42.98 -36.39 -35.40
CA ASN A 90 -43.94 -35.49 -36.07
C ASN A 90 -44.22 -35.90 -37.54
N GLY A 91 -43.76 -37.08 -37.98
CA GLY A 91 -44.09 -37.65 -39.30
C GLY A 91 -43.39 -36.96 -40.47
N ILE A 92 -42.24 -36.32 -40.25
CA ILE A 92 -41.45 -35.67 -41.31
C ILE A 92 -40.61 -36.72 -42.05
N ASP A 93 -40.52 -36.59 -43.37
CA ASP A 93 -39.73 -37.48 -44.22
C ASP A 93 -38.21 -37.29 -44.02
N ASN A 94 -37.46 -38.35 -44.33
CA ASN A 94 -36.00 -38.36 -44.13
C ASN A 94 -35.26 -37.29 -44.96
N GLU A 95 -35.78 -36.88 -46.12
CA GLU A 95 -35.12 -35.85 -46.93
C GLU A 95 -35.16 -34.50 -46.22
N ASN A 96 -36.32 -34.11 -45.71
CA ASN A 96 -36.48 -32.87 -44.95
C ASN A 96 -35.78 -32.92 -43.58
N ILE A 97 -35.73 -34.09 -42.93
CA ILE A 97 -34.93 -34.26 -41.70
C ILE A 97 -33.46 -34.00 -41.99
N ASN A 98 -32.91 -34.63 -43.03
CA ASN A 98 -31.49 -34.47 -43.38
C ASN A 98 -31.14 -33.00 -43.66
N LYS A 99 -32.02 -32.24 -44.34
CA LYS A 99 -31.83 -30.80 -44.54
C LYS A 99 -31.69 -30.03 -43.23
N VAL A 100 -32.52 -30.32 -42.21
CA VAL A 100 -32.40 -29.69 -40.88
C VAL A 100 -31.08 -30.05 -40.21
N LEU A 101 -30.70 -31.33 -40.25
CA LEU A 101 -29.47 -31.82 -39.63
C LEU A 101 -28.21 -31.23 -40.27
N GLU A 102 -28.20 -31.10 -41.60
CA GLU A 102 -27.14 -30.43 -42.35
C GLU A 102 -27.02 -28.95 -41.94
N LEU A 103 -28.14 -28.24 -41.79
CA LEU A 103 -28.14 -26.85 -41.32
C LEU A 103 -27.58 -26.72 -39.90
N ILE A 104 -27.99 -27.57 -38.95
CA ILE A 104 -27.44 -27.59 -37.59
C ILE A 104 -25.93 -27.83 -37.64
N THR A 105 -25.49 -28.79 -38.43
CA THR A 105 -24.06 -29.14 -38.57
C THR A 105 -23.26 -27.99 -39.19
N SER A 106 -23.80 -27.33 -40.22
CA SER A 106 -23.15 -26.23 -40.93
C SER A 106 -22.82 -25.05 -40.01
N ALA A 107 -23.69 -24.77 -39.02
CA ALA A 107 -23.49 -23.70 -38.06
C ALA A 107 -22.20 -23.89 -37.26
N TRP A 108 -21.90 -25.13 -36.86
CA TRP A 108 -20.75 -25.48 -36.03
C TRP A 108 -19.50 -25.85 -36.84
N SER A 109 -19.63 -26.13 -38.14
CA SER A 109 -18.50 -26.43 -39.02
C SER A 109 -17.61 -25.21 -39.29
N LYS A 110 -16.32 -25.47 -39.58
CA LYS A 110 -15.33 -24.48 -40.05
C LYS A 110 -15.38 -24.28 -41.58
N ASP A 111 -16.12 -25.10 -42.30
CA ASP A 111 -16.24 -25.01 -43.75
C ASP A 111 -16.99 -23.75 -44.19
N GLU A 112 -16.74 -23.29 -45.41
CA GLU A 112 -17.51 -22.22 -46.06
C GLU A 112 -18.98 -22.66 -46.29
N PRO A 113 -19.97 -21.77 -46.08
CA PRO A 113 -21.36 -22.10 -46.32
C PRO A 113 -21.63 -22.34 -47.81
N LYS A 114 -22.36 -23.41 -48.12
CA LYS A 114 -22.67 -23.83 -49.50
C LYS A 114 -24.00 -23.30 -50.03
N SER A 115 -24.85 -22.79 -49.13
CA SER A 115 -26.18 -22.27 -49.46
C SER A 115 -26.50 -21.02 -48.65
N GLU A 116 -27.51 -20.26 -49.08
CA GLU A 116 -27.96 -19.07 -48.34
C GLU A 116 -28.43 -19.44 -46.92
N SER A 117 -29.14 -20.55 -46.78
CA SER A 117 -29.56 -21.10 -45.49
C SER A 117 -28.38 -21.37 -44.55
N GLU A 118 -27.27 -21.92 -45.06
CA GLU A 118 -26.05 -22.14 -44.27
C GLU A 118 -25.36 -20.84 -43.86
N LYS A 119 -25.37 -19.81 -44.72
CA LYS A 119 -24.85 -18.47 -44.37
C LYS A 119 -25.60 -17.91 -43.18
N ILE A 120 -26.93 -17.97 -43.22
CA ILE A 120 -27.80 -17.50 -42.13
C ILE A 120 -27.53 -18.30 -40.85
N MET A 121 -27.41 -19.62 -40.92
CA MET A 121 -27.11 -20.47 -39.76
C MET A 121 -25.78 -20.08 -39.09
N LYS A 122 -24.72 -19.89 -39.89
CA LYS A 122 -23.40 -19.50 -39.37
C LYS A 122 -23.42 -18.11 -38.76
N ASP A 123 -24.01 -17.12 -39.44
CA ASP A 123 -24.07 -15.76 -38.93
C ASP A 123 -24.89 -15.66 -37.65
N VAL A 124 -26.04 -16.33 -37.59
CA VAL A 124 -26.88 -16.34 -36.40
C VAL A 124 -26.18 -17.05 -35.25
N ARG A 125 -25.46 -18.16 -35.46
CA ARG A 125 -24.69 -18.79 -34.37
C ARG A 125 -23.74 -17.80 -33.69
N THR A 126 -23.14 -16.90 -34.46
CA THR A 126 -22.14 -15.93 -33.98
C THR A 126 -22.68 -14.51 -33.85
N TRP A 127 -24.01 -14.31 -33.82
CA TRP A 127 -24.62 -12.97 -33.78
C TRP A 127 -24.11 -12.12 -32.61
N PHE A 128 -23.75 -12.76 -31.49
CA PHE A 128 -23.32 -12.07 -30.27
C PHE A 128 -21.99 -11.32 -30.44
N TYR A 129 -21.17 -11.70 -31.43
CA TYR A 129 -19.97 -10.94 -31.81
C TYR A 129 -20.27 -9.51 -32.26
N ALA A 130 -21.49 -9.26 -32.71
CA ALA A 130 -22.00 -7.95 -33.08
C ALA A 130 -23.12 -7.49 -32.13
N SER A 131 -23.09 -7.93 -30.88
CA SER A 131 -23.95 -7.40 -29.82
C SER A 131 -23.32 -6.17 -29.18
N SER A 132 -24.14 -5.20 -28.77
CA SER A 132 -23.70 -4.13 -27.85
C SER A 132 -23.26 -4.69 -26.51
N ASP A 133 -23.87 -5.80 -26.09
CA ASP A 133 -23.60 -6.49 -24.82
C ASP A 133 -22.51 -7.57 -24.98
N PHE A 134 -21.63 -7.45 -25.97
CA PHE A 134 -20.69 -8.52 -26.34
C PHE A 134 -19.72 -8.86 -25.22
N GLU A 135 -19.13 -7.87 -24.54
CA GLU A 135 -18.20 -8.12 -23.42
C GLU A 135 -18.90 -8.83 -22.26
N GLU A 136 -20.15 -8.46 -21.95
CA GLU A 136 -20.97 -9.10 -20.93
C GLU A 136 -21.30 -10.55 -21.30
N LEU A 137 -21.74 -10.79 -22.53
CA LEU A 137 -22.01 -12.13 -23.05
C LEU A 137 -20.75 -12.99 -23.04
N LEU A 138 -19.60 -12.41 -23.39
CA LEU A 138 -18.33 -13.09 -23.35
C LEU A 138 -17.92 -13.47 -21.93
N GLN A 139 -18.20 -12.61 -20.94
CA GLN A 139 -17.98 -12.90 -19.53
C GLN A 139 -18.93 -13.99 -19.02
N LEU A 140 -20.21 -13.99 -19.44
CA LEU A 140 -21.16 -15.05 -19.10
C LEU A 140 -20.70 -16.40 -19.65
N LEU A 141 -20.21 -16.43 -20.89
CA LEU A 141 -19.64 -17.64 -21.50
C LEU A 141 -18.41 -18.11 -20.73
N ARG A 142 -17.52 -17.19 -20.36
CA ARG A 142 -16.32 -17.50 -19.59
C ARG A 142 -16.66 -18.17 -18.25
N ILE A 143 -17.61 -17.60 -17.49
CA ILE A 143 -18.04 -18.16 -16.20
C ILE A 143 -18.79 -19.47 -16.39
N GLU A 144 -19.61 -19.59 -17.44
CA GLU A 144 -20.28 -20.86 -17.74
C GLU A 144 -19.26 -21.98 -18.01
N LEU A 145 -18.23 -21.72 -18.81
CA LEU A 145 -17.17 -22.69 -19.06
C LEU A 145 -16.46 -23.11 -17.75
N GLU A 146 -16.19 -22.15 -16.85
CA GLU A 146 -15.66 -22.44 -15.51
C GLU A 146 -16.62 -23.33 -14.69
N ASN A 147 -17.93 -23.10 -14.75
CA ASN A 147 -18.93 -23.92 -14.05
C ASN A 147 -19.02 -25.38 -14.56
N PHE A 148 -18.50 -25.65 -15.76
CA PHE A 148 -18.42 -26.98 -16.37
C PHE A 148 -16.97 -27.51 -16.36
N ASP A 149 -16.15 -27.05 -15.41
CA ASP A 149 -14.77 -27.50 -15.18
C ASP A 149 -13.85 -27.40 -16.42
N LYS A 150 -14.17 -26.47 -17.33
CA LYS A 150 -13.32 -26.19 -18.49
C LYS A 150 -12.11 -25.37 -18.08
N SER A 151 -10.96 -25.67 -18.69
CA SER A 151 -9.78 -24.82 -18.56
C SER A 151 -10.02 -23.51 -19.29
N VAL A 152 -10.10 -22.42 -18.54
CA VAL A 152 -10.30 -21.07 -19.06
C VAL A 152 -9.04 -20.24 -18.77
N PRO A 153 -8.49 -19.54 -19.78
CA PRO A 153 -7.30 -18.71 -19.58
C PRO A 153 -7.58 -17.49 -18.70
N ASP A 154 -6.51 -16.78 -18.33
CA ASP A 154 -6.64 -15.48 -17.68
C ASP A 154 -7.37 -14.48 -18.60
N ILE A 155 -7.86 -13.40 -18.00
CA ILE A 155 -8.76 -12.48 -18.70
C ILE A 155 -8.10 -11.78 -19.90
N ASP A 156 -6.80 -11.52 -19.86
CA ASP A 156 -6.11 -10.81 -20.94
C ASP A 156 -5.79 -11.78 -22.10
N THR A 157 -5.36 -13.01 -21.78
CA THR A 157 -5.26 -14.08 -22.79
C THR A 157 -6.63 -14.37 -23.42
N TRP A 158 -7.70 -14.46 -22.63
CA TRP A 158 -9.07 -14.66 -23.13
C TRP A 158 -9.50 -13.55 -24.10
N ARG A 159 -9.23 -12.28 -23.78
CA ARG A 159 -9.52 -11.16 -24.69
C ARG A 159 -8.72 -11.25 -25.97
N LEU A 160 -7.43 -11.61 -25.87
CA LEU A 160 -6.56 -11.76 -27.04
C LEU A 160 -7.05 -12.87 -27.97
N ASP A 161 -7.44 -14.02 -27.41
CA ASP A 161 -8.00 -15.14 -28.17
C ASP A 161 -9.26 -14.71 -28.95
N TYR A 162 -10.15 -13.94 -28.33
CA TYR A 162 -11.34 -13.42 -29.03
C TYR A 162 -11.01 -12.32 -30.04
N VAL A 163 -9.98 -11.50 -29.82
CA VAL A 163 -9.50 -10.57 -30.85
C VAL A 163 -8.99 -11.34 -32.06
N GLU A 164 -8.24 -12.44 -31.85
CA GLU A 164 -7.79 -13.30 -32.95
C GLU A 164 -8.98 -13.96 -33.66
N GLU A 165 -9.91 -14.55 -32.90
CA GLU A 165 -11.11 -15.19 -33.46
C GLU A 165 -11.90 -14.20 -34.32
N LEU A 166 -12.20 -13.01 -33.79
CA LEU A 166 -12.99 -12.00 -34.49
C LEU A 166 -12.29 -11.42 -35.73
N ARG A 167 -10.97 -11.21 -35.68
CA ARG A 167 -10.23 -10.57 -36.78
C ARG A 167 -9.75 -11.53 -37.86
N VAL A 168 -9.38 -12.75 -37.47
CA VAL A 168 -8.66 -13.68 -38.34
C VAL A 168 -9.55 -14.85 -38.78
N ARG A 169 -10.37 -15.37 -37.87
CA ARG A 169 -11.08 -16.65 -38.08
C ARG A 169 -12.55 -16.49 -38.41
N HIS A 170 -13.16 -15.39 -37.96
CA HIS A 170 -14.59 -15.13 -38.13
C HIS A 170 -14.89 -14.07 -39.21
N ARG A 171 -15.93 -14.32 -40.02
CA ARG A 171 -16.54 -13.36 -40.95
C ARG A 171 -18.05 -13.60 -41.03
N PHE A 172 -18.80 -12.54 -41.34
CA PHE A 172 -20.23 -12.65 -41.66
C PHE A 172 -20.44 -12.97 -43.15
N TYR A 173 -21.45 -13.78 -43.45
CA TYR A 173 -21.66 -14.34 -44.78
C TYR A 173 -22.89 -13.77 -45.50
N SER A 174 -24.01 -13.59 -44.80
CA SER A 174 -25.23 -12.98 -45.32
C SER A 174 -25.05 -11.48 -45.52
N ASP A 175 -25.73 -10.92 -46.51
CA ASP A 175 -25.60 -9.49 -46.82
C ASP A 175 -26.18 -8.63 -45.70
N TYR A 176 -27.27 -9.07 -45.07
CA TYR A 176 -27.82 -8.42 -43.87
C TYR A 176 -26.78 -8.32 -42.75
N ALA A 177 -26.08 -9.40 -42.40
CA ALA A 177 -25.10 -9.38 -41.33
C ALA A 177 -23.87 -8.53 -41.67
N LYS A 178 -23.41 -8.56 -42.93
CA LYS A 178 -22.33 -7.67 -43.38
C LYS A 178 -22.72 -6.19 -43.24
N GLU A 179 -23.93 -5.83 -43.64
CA GLU A 179 -24.39 -4.45 -43.61
C GLU A 179 -24.71 -3.96 -42.19
N ASN A 180 -25.30 -4.81 -41.34
CA ASN A 180 -25.86 -4.38 -40.06
C ASN A 180 -25.02 -4.79 -38.83
N TRP A 181 -24.16 -5.80 -38.94
CA TRP A 181 -23.44 -6.39 -37.79
C TRP A 181 -21.93 -6.18 -37.87
N GLN A 182 -21.38 -5.94 -39.05
CA GLN A 182 -19.94 -5.79 -39.23
C GLN A 182 -19.35 -4.61 -38.45
N GLU A 183 -20.01 -3.44 -38.49
CA GLU A 183 -19.56 -2.24 -37.75
C GLU A 183 -19.51 -2.49 -36.24
N GLN A 184 -20.58 -3.04 -35.65
CA GLN A 184 -20.60 -3.35 -34.22
C GLN A 184 -19.55 -4.39 -33.82
N LYS A 185 -19.25 -5.36 -34.70
CA LYS A 185 -18.16 -6.32 -34.47
C LYS A 185 -16.80 -5.60 -34.42
N GLU A 186 -16.58 -4.60 -35.28
CA GLU A 186 -15.36 -3.79 -35.29
C GLU A 186 -15.22 -2.95 -34.02
N ASP A 187 -16.30 -2.33 -33.56
CA ASP A 187 -16.34 -1.62 -32.28
C ASP A 187 -16.00 -2.52 -31.11
N ASN A 188 -16.55 -3.74 -31.10
CA ASN A 188 -16.26 -4.74 -30.07
C ASN A 188 -14.78 -5.15 -30.08
N ILE A 189 -14.17 -5.34 -31.25
CA ILE A 189 -12.73 -5.60 -31.39
C ILE A 189 -11.91 -4.45 -30.80
N LEU A 190 -12.26 -3.20 -31.15
CA LEU A 190 -11.58 -2.01 -30.64
C LEU A 190 -11.70 -1.92 -29.12
N SER A 191 -12.87 -2.26 -28.55
CA SER A 191 -13.06 -2.28 -27.11
C SER A 191 -12.12 -3.30 -26.45
N LEU A 192 -12.06 -4.55 -26.93
CA LEU A 192 -11.14 -5.57 -26.41
C LEU A 192 -9.66 -5.12 -26.46
N ILE A 193 -9.23 -4.55 -27.59
CA ILE A 193 -7.86 -4.03 -27.74
C ILE A 193 -7.58 -2.89 -26.75
N SER A 194 -8.55 -1.99 -26.55
CA SER A 194 -8.40 -0.88 -25.59
C SER A 194 -8.24 -1.38 -24.15
N ARG A 195 -8.96 -2.46 -23.77
CA ARG A 195 -8.83 -3.11 -22.46
C ARG A 195 -7.44 -3.70 -22.27
N LEU A 196 -6.92 -4.40 -23.28
CA LEU A 196 -5.57 -4.97 -23.28
C LEU A 196 -4.49 -3.89 -23.11
N GLN A 197 -4.58 -2.80 -23.89
CA GLN A 197 -3.63 -1.67 -23.77
C GLN A 197 -3.70 -1.00 -22.39
N LYS A 198 -4.89 -0.88 -21.81
CA LYS A 198 -5.07 -0.32 -20.47
C LYS A 198 -4.48 -1.22 -19.39
N ALA A 199 -4.63 -2.53 -19.51
CA ALA A 199 -4.04 -3.51 -18.61
C ALA A 199 -2.50 -3.42 -18.64
N GLU A 200 -1.90 -3.47 -19.84
CA GLU A 200 -0.45 -3.35 -20.04
C GLU A 200 0.11 -2.03 -19.48
N LYS A 201 -0.57 -0.90 -19.73
CA LYS A 201 -0.15 0.41 -19.19
C LYS A 201 -0.21 0.46 -17.68
N THR A 202 -1.20 -0.20 -17.08
CA THR A 202 -1.35 -0.27 -15.62
C THR A 202 -0.24 -1.11 -15.01
N GLU A 203 0.06 -2.27 -15.59
CA GLU A 203 1.16 -3.14 -15.16
C GLU A 203 2.51 -2.42 -15.23
N LYS A 204 2.84 -1.78 -16.36
CA LYS A 204 4.07 -0.97 -16.51
C LYS A 204 4.17 0.13 -15.45
N LYS A 205 3.05 0.77 -15.11
CA LYS A 205 3.01 1.81 -14.08
C LYS A 205 3.27 1.26 -12.68
N GLU A 206 2.70 0.11 -12.34
CA GLU A 206 2.92 -0.51 -11.03
C GLU A 206 4.35 -1.05 -10.89
N ILE A 207 4.91 -1.65 -11.94
CA ILE A 207 6.33 -2.06 -11.97
C ILE A 207 7.25 -0.85 -11.75
N LEU A 208 7.00 0.27 -12.45
CA LEU A 208 7.79 1.49 -12.27
C LEU A 208 7.68 2.04 -10.86
N LYS A 209 6.47 2.06 -10.27
CA LYS A 209 6.28 2.49 -8.87
C LYS A 209 7.02 1.61 -7.88
N ALA A 210 6.98 0.29 -8.07
CA ALA A 210 7.69 -0.66 -7.21
C ALA A 210 9.20 -0.41 -7.26
N ARG A 211 9.76 -0.28 -8.47
CA ARG A 211 11.18 0.03 -8.67
C ARG A 211 11.60 1.35 -8.02
N LEU A 212 10.82 2.42 -8.23
CA LEU A 212 11.08 3.73 -7.63
C LEU A 212 10.95 3.74 -6.09
N LYS A 213 10.16 2.82 -5.52
CA LYS A 213 10.00 2.69 -4.07
C LYS A 213 11.19 1.97 -3.44
N ASP A 214 11.75 0.98 -4.11
CA ASP A 214 12.85 0.15 -3.61
C ASP A 214 14.22 0.82 -3.83
N GLU A 215 14.40 1.55 -4.94
CA GLU A 215 15.64 2.25 -5.28
C GLU A 215 15.74 3.69 -4.71
N SER A 216 15.10 4.03 -3.59
CA SER A 216 15.22 5.38 -3.00
C SER A 216 16.13 5.43 -1.75
N PRO A 217 17.48 5.45 -1.91
CA PRO A 217 18.42 5.81 -0.85
C PRO A 217 18.02 7.08 -0.12
N GLN A 218 17.36 8.01 -0.83
CA GLN A 218 16.97 9.31 -0.32
C GLN A 218 16.01 9.23 0.88
N ARG A 219 15.09 8.25 0.94
CA ARG A 219 14.21 8.05 2.10
C ARG A 219 14.95 7.49 3.30
N ALA A 220 15.86 6.54 3.08
CA ALA A 220 16.71 5.98 4.12
C ALA A 220 17.64 7.07 4.69
N ILE A 221 18.28 7.86 3.83
CA ILE A 221 19.13 8.99 4.22
C ILE A 221 18.35 10.06 4.99
N GLN A 222 17.14 10.44 4.54
CA GLN A 222 16.29 11.37 5.28
C GLN A 222 15.91 10.82 6.67
N SER A 223 15.62 9.53 6.75
CA SER A 223 15.27 8.87 8.01
C SER A 223 16.47 8.84 8.96
N LEU A 224 17.68 8.54 8.45
CA LEU A 224 18.92 8.58 9.21
C LEU A 224 19.13 9.96 9.86
N PHE A 225 19.16 11.03 9.07
CA PHE A 225 19.36 12.39 9.61
C PHE A 225 18.27 12.77 10.62
N ARG A 226 17.00 12.41 10.37
CA ARG A 226 15.90 12.69 11.30
C ARG A 226 16.07 11.96 12.64
N ILE A 227 16.46 10.68 12.60
CA ILE A 227 16.67 9.87 13.80
C ILE A 227 17.84 10.42 14.60
N GLU A 228 18.97 10.70 13.93
CA GLU A 228 20.17 11.21 14.60
C GLU A 228 19.94 12.60 15.24
N LEU A 229 19.35 13.55 14.51
CA LEU A 229 19.01 14.87 15.08
C LEU A 229 18.08 14.75 16.29
N ARG A 230 17.08 13.86 16.24
CA ARG A 230 16.19 13.60 17.39
C ARG A 230 16.95 12.99 18.58
N ASN A 231 17.90 12.09 18.32
CA ASN A 231 18.75 11.52 19.37
C ASN A 231 19.60 12.60 20.04
N HIS A 232 20.22 13.51 19.28
CA HIS A 232 21.00 14.62 19.83
C HIS A 232 20.17 15.57 20.70
N ILE A 233 18.98 15.96 20.26
CA ILE A 233 18.05 16.78 21.05
C ILE A 233 17.72 16.06 22.37
N LYS A 234 17.34 14.78 22.29
CA LYS A 234 17.00 13.98 23.48
C LYS A 234 18.19 13.84 24.44
N LEU A 235 19.40 13.62 23.94
CA LEU A 235 20.59 13.55 24.78
C LEU A 235 20.90 14.90 25.45
N SER A 236 20.70 16.02 24.74
CA SER A 236 20.81 17.35 25.35
C SER A 236 19.79 17.52 26.48
N ASP A 237 18.52 17.18 26.24
CA ASP A 237 17.46 17.28 27.26
C ASP A 237 17.76 16.42 28.49
N ILE A 238 18.33 15.21 28.29
CA ILE A 238 18.75 14.34 29.39
C ILE A 238 19.89 15.00 30.19
N ALA A 239 20.87 15.61 29.52
CA ALA A 239 21.95 16.32 30.22
C ALA A 239 21.41 17.48 31.06
N ASP A 240 20.52 18.31 30.49
CA ASP A 240 19.92 19.45 31.18
C ASP A 240 19.04 18.98 32.35
N THR A 241 18.28 17.90 32.17
CA THR A 241 17.50 17.26 33.25
C THR A 241 18.40 16.78 34.39
N LYS A 242 19.52 16.11 34.08
CA LYS A 242 20.47 15.63 35.10
C LYS A 242 21.10 16.78 35.89
N ALA A 243 21.48 17.86 35.22
CA ALA A 243 22.00 19.05 35.88
C ALA A 243 20.95 19.72 36.79
N ASN A 244 19.68 19.80 36.34
CA ASN A 244 18.58 20.33 37.15
C ASN A 244 18.25 19.46 38.38
N ILE A 245 18.33 18.14 38.25
CA ILE A 245 18.19 17.21 39.39
C ILE A 245 19.31 17.49 40.41
N LEU A 246 20.56 17.63 39.95
CA LEU A 246 21.70 17.87 40.83
C LEU A 246 21.62 19.24 41.54
N LEU A 247 21.14 20.27 40.84
CA LEU A 247 20.82 21.57 41.40
C LEU A 247 19.76 21.47 42.52
N SER A 248 18.65 20.77 42.25
CA SER A 248 17.55 20.59 43.20
C SER A 248 17.99 19.80 44.44
N VAL A 249 18.76 18.73 44.26
CA VAL A 249 19.28 17.92 45.38
C VAL A 249 20.21 18.76 46.26
N ASN A 250 21.14 19.52 45.67
CA ASN A 250 22.01 20.43 46.43
C ASN A 250 21.22 21.50 47.19
N ALA A 251 20.18 22.08 46.58
CA ALA A 251 19.32 23.08 47.24
C ALA A 251 18.56 22.50 48.45
N ILE A 252 18.01 21.29 48.33
CA ILE A 252 17.34 20.58 49.43
C ILE A 252 18.33 20.31 50.57
N ILE A 253 19.50 19.78 50.24
CA ILE A 253 20.51 19.45 51.24
C ILE A 253 20.97 20.71 51.99
N ILE A 254 21.29 21.80 51.29
CA ILE A 254 21.67 23.07 51.91
C ILE A 254 20.53 23.57 52.81
N SER A 255 19.28 23.51 52.36
CA SER A 255 18.13 23.93 53.17
C SER A 255 18.02 23.13 54.47
N LEU A 256 18.25 21.80 54.43
CA LEU A 256 18.26 20.95 55.62
C LEU A 256 19.43 21.25 56.57
N LEU A 257 20.61 21.55 56.02
CA LEU A 257 21.78 21.96 56.82
C LEU A 257 21.55 23.31 57.51
N LEU A 258 20.99 24.29 56.79
CA LEU A 258 20.62 25.59 57.34
C LEU A 258 19.58 25.47 58.46
N ALA A 259 18.59 24.59 58.30
CA ALA A 259 17.52 24.42 59.28
C ALA A 259 17.94 23.64 60.54
N ASN A 260 18.76 22.59 60.37
CA ASN A 260 19.03 21.64 61.46
C ASN A 260 20.43 21.76 62.09
N LEU A 261 21.43 22.13 61.28
CA LEU A 261 22.83 22.09 61.71
C LEU A 261 23.37 23.48 62.06
N LEU A 262 23.08 24.51 61.26
CA LEU A 262 23.57 25.86 61.53
C LEU A 262 23.16 26.42 62.91
N PRO A 263 21.90 26.29 63.38
CA PRO A 263 21.53 26.82 64.70
C PRO A 263 22.29 26.15 65.85
N LYS A 264 22.82 24.94 65.63
CA LYS A 264 23.61 24.21 66.63
C LYS A 264 25.07 24.67 66.67
N LEU A 265 25.57 25.31 65.61
CA LEU A 265 26.96 25.78 65.53
C LEU A 265 27.22 27.06 66.35
N ASP A 266 26.16 27.79 66.74
CA ASP A 266 26.28 28.97 67.62
C ASP A 266 26.62 28.58 69.08
N SER A 267 26.47 27.30 69.44
CA SER A 267 26.89 26.78 70.75
C SER A 267 28.40 26.48 70.75
N PRO A 268 29.19 27.03 71.70
CA PRO A 268 30.62 26.76 71.80
C PRO A 268 30.98 25.27 71.84
N SER A 269 30.13 24.44 72.46
CA SER A 269 30.28 22.98 72.54
C SER A 269 30.27 22.27 71.18
N ASN A 270 29.62 22.85 70.16
CA ASN A 270 29.49 22.23 68.84
C ASN A 270 30.45 22.81 67.79
N SER A 271 31.44 23.61 68.21
CA SER A 271 32.38 24.30 67.32
C SER A 271 33.16 23.32 66.41
N TYR A 272 33.35 22.08 66.85
CA TYR A 272 34.03 21.03 66.07
C TYR A 272 33.28 20.63 64.79
N LEU A 273 31.97 20.90 64.69
CA LEU A 273 31.14 20.62 63.51
C LEU A 273 31.25 21.69 62.41
N ILE A 274 31.91 22.83 62.68
CA ILE A 274 32.02 23.95 61.74
C ILE A 274 32.82 23.53 60.49
N TYR A 275 34.02 22.95 60.65
CA TYR A 275 34.87 22.58 59.51
C TYR A 275 34.22 21.55 58.57
N PRO A 276 33.64 20.43 59.06
CA PRO A 276 32.91 19.49 58.20
C PRO A 276 31.73 20.13 57.47
N THR A 277 31.02 21.07 58.11
CA THR A 277 29.89 21.81 57.52
C THR A 277 30.36 22.75 56.41
N VAL A 278 31.43 23.51 56.65
CA VAL A 278 32.00 24.43 55.64
C VAL A 278 32.51 23.67 54.43
N ILE A 279 33.24 22.55 54.63
CA ILE A 279 33.69 21.68 53.54
C ILE A 279 32.48 21.23 52.70
N PHE A 280 31.43 20.74 53.36
CA PHE A 280 30.22 20.28 52.66
C PHE A 280 29.58 21.39 51.83
N VAL A 281 29.33 22.56 52.44
CA VAL A 281 28.67 23.70 51.79
C VAL A 281 29.50 24.20 50.60
N LEU A 282 30.82 24.29 50.74
CA LEU A 282 31.71 24.72 49.65
C LEU A 282 31.62 23.80 48.43
N PHE A 283 31.68 22.48 48.64
CA PHE A 283 31.58 21.53 47.54
C PHE A 283 30.16 21.46 46.93
N SER A 284 29.11 21.60 47.75
CA SER A 284 27.73 21.70 47.26
C SER A 284 27.51 22.95 46.42
N ILE A 285 28.02 24.11 46.84
CA ILE A 285 27.94 25.35 46.06
C ILE A 285 28.76 25.22 44.77
N ALA A 286 29.97 24.68 44.82
CA ALA A 286 30.80 24.47 43.62
C ALA A 286 30.10 23.55 42.60
N SER A 287 29.53 22.43 43.06
CA SER A 287 28.71 21.54 42.23
C SER A 287 27.47 22.24 41.67
N MET A 288 26.83 23.09 42.46
CA MET A 288 25.66 23.87 42.04
C MET A 288 26.01 24.84 40.90
N ILE A 289 27.10 25.59 41.05
CA ILE A 289 27.61 26.50 40.00
C ILE A 289 27.92 25.73 38.72
N MET A 290 28.61 24.60 38.83
CA MET A 290 28.93 23.77 37.67
C MET A 290 27.68 23.16 36.99
N SER A 291 26.65 22.79 37.76
CA SER A 291 25.35 22.34 37.23
C SER A 291 24.69 23.44 36.40
N VAL A 292 24.69 24.67 36.90
CA VAL A 292 24.17 25.85 36.17
C VAL A 292 25.01 26.14 34.91
N LEU A 293 26.33 25.94 34.96
CA LEU A 293 27.18 26.08 33.77
C LEU A 293 26.92 24.98 32.73
N ALA A 294 26.55 23.77 33.14
CA ALA A 294 26.21 22.68 32.23
C ALA A 294 24.86 22.90 31.51
N THR A 295 23.91 23.58 32.16
CA THR A 295 22.63 23.97 31.53
C THR A 295 22.73 25.27 30.72
N ARG A 296 23.77 26.08 30.95
CA ARG A 296 24.02 27.27 30.15
C ARG A 296 24.52 26.86 28.76
N PRO A 297 23.84 27.28 27.67
CA PRO A 297 24.36 27.05 26.34
C PRO A 297 25.65 27.85 26.17
N LYS A 298 26.79 27.17 26.00
CA LYS A 298 28.06 27.79 25.66
C LYS A 298 28.43 27.38 24.24
N VAL A 299 28.27 28.31 23.32
CA VAL A 299 28.56 28.08 21.90
C VAL A 299 29.30 29.30 21.38
N ASP A 300 30.51 29.53 21.90
CA ASP A 300 31.45 30.42 21.25
C ASP A 300 32.22 29.61 20.22
N ASN A 301 31.70 29.61 18.98
CA ASN A 301 32.48 29.26 17.79
C ASN A 301 32.97 30.56 17.10
N ALA A 302 33.09 31.68 17.81
CA ALA A 302 33.49 32.96 17.22
C ALA A 302 34.86 32.89 16.52
N GLU A 303 35.81 32.09 17.05
CA GLU A 303 37.12 31.86 16.41
C GLU A 303 37.04 31.10 15.07
N VAL A 304 35.94 30.41 14.78
CA VAL A 304 35.74 29.69 13.51
C VAL A 304 35.16 30.62 12.43
N VAL A 305 34.55 31.75 12.79
CA VAL A 305 33.79 32.56 11.83
C VAL A 305 34.65 33.63 11.15
N GLU A 306 35.67 34.20 11.78
CA GLU A 306 36.39 35.34 11.16
C GLU A 306 37.42 34.94 10.09
N ASN A 307 37.99 33.72 10.16
CA ASN A 307 39.00 33.25 9.22
C ASN A 307 38.52 32.20 8.19
N ASP A 308 37.31 31.64 8.33
CA ASP A 308 36.81 30.52 7.49
C ASP A 308 35.59 30.86 6.61
N ILE A 309 35.15 32.12 6.51
CA ILE A 309 34.04 32.54 5.60
C ILE A 309 34.35 32.22 4.12
N ASN A 310 35.62 31.98 3.77
CA ASN A 310 36.07 31.61 2.42
C ASN A 310 36.47 30.13 2.25
N LYS A 311 36.38 29.27 3.28
CA LYS A 311 36.60 27.83 3.11
C LYS A 311 35.28 27.12 2.79
N LYS A 312 35.34 26.11 1.92
CA LYS A 312 34.19 25.28 1.51
C LYS A 312 33.52 24.50 2.67
N ASP A 313 34.13 24.48 3.86
CA ASP A 313 33.80 23.54 4.94
C ASP A 313 33.08 24.19 6.14
N THR A 314 32.58 25.41 5.99
CA THR A 314 31.87 26.12 7.08
C THR A 314 30.41 25.69 7.15
N ASN A 315 29.96 25.28 8.33
CA ASN A 315 28.55 24.92 8.54
C ASN A 315 27.69 26.17 8.76
N TYR A 316 26.96 26.57 7.73
CA TYR A 316 26.06 27.72 7.74
C TYR A 316 24.69 27.45 8.35
N LEU A 317 24.32 26.19 8.61
CA LEU A 317 23.01 25.83 9.19
C LEU A 317 23.06 25.66 10.72
N PHE A 318 24.26 25.56 11.30
CA PHE A 318 24.42 25.46 12.75
C PHE A 318 24.09 26.78 13.45
N PHE A 319 23.27 26.70 14.51
CA PHE A 319 22.78 27.88 15.25
C PHE A 319 23.90 28.72 15.88
N GLY A 320 24.99 28.09 16.30
CA GLY A 320 26.16 28.82 16.82
C GLY A 320 26.93 29.59 15.75
N ASN A 321 26.65 29.40 14.47
CA ASN A 321 27.33 30.07 13.37
C ASN A 321 26.41 31.05 12.62
N PHE A 322 25.16 30.70 12.33
CA PHE A 322 24.30 31.60 11.55
C PHE A 322 23.80 32.82 12.32
N HIS A 323 23.80 32.78 13.67
CA HIS A 323 23.30 33.89 14.48
C HIS A 323 24.16 35.16 14.35
N THR A 324 25.40 35.04 13.88
CA THR A 324 26.30 36.16 13.60
C THR A 324 26.22 36.67 12.16
N MET A 325 25.43 36.02 11.29
CA MET A 325 25.31 36.37 9.87
C MET A 325 24.20 37.38 9.60
N GLU A 326 24.39 38.26 8.61
CA GLU A 326 23.29 39.05 8.08
C GLU A 326 22.26 38.17 7.34
N ILE A 327 20.98 38.51 7.45
CA ILE A 327 19.88 37.76 6.83
C ILE A 327 20.02 37.61 5.31
N LYS A 328 20.64 38.60 4.65
CA LYS A 328 20.87 38.59 3.20
C LYS A 328 21.86 37.50 2.81
N ASP A 329 22.96 37.38 3.56
CA ASP A 329 24.01 36.41 3.32
C ASP A 329 23.56 34.99 3.67
N PHE A 330 22.81 34.84 4.77
CA PHE A 330 22.20 33.57 5.15
C PHE A 330 21.25 33.05 4.03
N LYS A 331 20.37 33.91 3.50
CA LYS A 331 19.47 33.53 2.39
C LYS A 331 20.24 33.13 1.13
N ALA A 332 21.34 33.80 0.81
CA ALA A 332 22.17 33.47 -0.33
C ALA A 332 22.82 32.09 -0.16
N LYS A 333 23.44 31.82 0.99
CA LYS A 333 24.05 30.52 1.30
C LYS A 333 23.03 29.39 1.36
N LEU A 334 21.87 29.61 1.95
CA LEU A 334 20.80 28.61 2.00
C LEU A 334 20.33 28.23 0.59
N ARG A 335 20.21 29.21 -0.32
CA ARG A 335 19.88 28.93 -1.73
C ARG A 335 20.98 28.12 -2.41
N ASP A 336 22.24 28.39 -2.12
CA ASP A 336 23.36 27.61 -2.67
C ASP A 336 23.34 26.16 -2.18
N ILE A 337 23.07 25.93 -0.88
CA ILE A 337 22.98 24.58 -0.31
C ILE A 337 21.87 23.75 -0.97
N ILE A 338 20.71 24.36 -1.22
CA ILE A 338 19.54 23.65 -1.78
C ILE A 338 19.72 23.30 -3.27
N LYS A 339 20.74 23.84 -3.96
CA LYS A 339 20.97 23.57 -5.39
C LYS A 339 21.33 22.11 -5.70
N SER A 340 21.96 21.38 -4.77
CA SER A 340 22.34 19.98 -5.01
C SER A 340 22.10 19.10 -3.78
N LYS A 341 21.84 17.81 -4.03
CA LYS A 341 21.65 16.82 -2.94
C LYS A 341 22.92 16.66 -2.10
N GLU A 342 24.07 16.66 -2.75
CA GLU A 342 25.39 16.55 -2.10
C GLU A 342 25.60 17.69 -1.09
N SER A 343 25.35 18.94 -1.49
CA SER A 343 25.51 20.09 -0.60
C SER A 343 24.54 20.07 0.60
N ILE A 344 23.31 19.58 0.40
CA ILE A 344 22.36 19.36 1.50
C ILE A 344 22.92 18.32 2.49
N TYR A 345 23.42 17.18 1.98
CA TYR A 345 23.94 16.11 2.84
C TYR A 345 25.22 16.50 3.56
N ASP A 346 26.13 17.22 2.90
CA ASP A 346 27.33 17.76 3.55
C ASP A 346 26.95 18.73 4.68
N SER A 347 26.02 19.64 4.42
CA SER A 347 25.55 20.61 5.42
C SER A 347 24.90 19.92 6.63
N LEU A 348 24.05 18.90 6.40
CA LEU A 348 23.43 18.11 7.47
C LEU A 348 24.47 17.28 8.24
N SER A 349 25.49 16.75 7.56
CA SER A 349 26.56 15.97 8.18
C SER A 349 27.43 16.85 9.08
N MET A 350 27.75 18.06 8.62
CA MET A 350 28.46 19.05 9.44
C MET A 350 27.60 19.45 10.65
N ASP A 351 26.30 19.66 10.48
CA ASP A 351 25.40 20.00 11.59
C ASP A 351 25.38 18.91 12.65
N LEU A 352 25.21 17.66 12.22
CA LEU A 352 25.27 16.51 13.10
C LEU A 352 26.61 16.43 13.87
N TYR A 353 27.73 16.67 13.19
CA TYR A 353 29.06 16.67 13.80
C TYR A 353 29.22 17.76 14.89
N TYR A 354 28.82 18.99 14.59
CA TYR A 354 28.93 20.11 15.55
C TYR A 354 27.95 19.96 16.72
N LEU A 355 26.73 19.44 16.49
CA LEU A 355 25.82 19.06 17.58
C LEU A 355 26.45 18.03 18.51
N GLY A 356 27.16 17.05 17.97
CA GLY A 356 27.93 16.07 18.74
C GLY A 356 29.01 16.69 19.62
N LYS A 357 29.77 17.68 19.10
CA LYS A 357 30.79 18.39 19.89
C LYS A 357 30.20 19.17 21.06
N VAL A 358 29.11 19.91 20.83
CA VAL A 358 28.42 20.65 21.91
C VAL A 358 27.91 19.69 22.98
N LEU A 359 27.35 18.56 22.58
CA LEU A 359 26.86 17.53 23.50
C LEU A 359 28.00 16.94 24.33
N GLN A 360 29.15 16.63 23.71
CA GLN A 360 30.33 16.14 24.42
C GLN A 360 30.78 17.09 25.53
N GLU A 361 30.77 18.40 25.26
CA GLU A 361 31.14 19.43 26.24
C GLU A 361 30.18 19.47 27.44
N LYS A 362 28.86 19.46 27.18
CA LYS A 362 27.84 19.37 28.23
C LYS A 362 28.04 18.13 29.12
N TYR A 363 28.25 16.96 28.51
CA TYR A 363 28.48 15.72 29.26
C TYR A 363 29.83 15.71 29.99
N ARG A 364 30.86 16.42 29.50
CA ARG A 364 32.13 16.60 30.20
C ARG A 364 31.93 17.44 31.46
N LEU A 365 31.27 18.59 31.37
CA LEU A 365 30.96 19.45 32.53
C LEU A 365 30.11 18.69 33.55
N LEU A 366 29.08 17.99 33.10
CA LEU A 366 28.20 17.21 33.98
C LEU A 366 28.98 16.12 34.74
N ARG A 367 29.87 15.38 34.07
CA ARG A 367 30.72 14.38 34.74
C ARG A 367 31.56 15.00 35.85
N TRP A 368 32.25 16.11 35.56
CA TRP A 368 33.03 16.81 36.59
C TRP A 368 32.17 17.32 37.73
N THR A 369 30.96 17.79 37.45
CA THR A 369 30.01 18.26 38.46
C THR A 369 29.64 17.15 39.45
N TYR A 370 29.35 15.94 38.95
CA TYR A 370 29.11 14.77 39.79
C TYR A 370 30.35 14.37 40.58
N THR A 371 31.54 14.40 39.97
CA THR A 371 32.80 14.10 40.66
C THR A 371 33.04 15.06 41.82
N VAL A 372 32.92 16.37 41.59
CA VAL A 372 33.09 17.39 42.64
C VAL A 372 32.08 17.19 43.77
N PHE A 373 30.81 16.96 43.44
CA PHE A 373 29.77 16.69 44.44
C PHE A 373 30.09 15.47 45.30
N LEU A 374 30.43 14.34 44.66
CA LEU A 374 30.70 13.08 45.33
C LEU A 374 31.94 13.18 46.23
N VAL A 375 33.02 13.79 45.74
CA VAL A 375 34.23 14.03 46.54
C VAL A 375 33.91 14.91 47.75
N GLY A 376 33.09 15.95 47.57
CA GLY A 376 32.63 16.81 48.65
C GLY A 376 31.87 16.08 49.75
N ILE A 377 30.91 15.21 49.35
CA ILE A 377 30.19 14.36 50.30
C ILE A 377 31.15 13.45 51.07
N ILE A 378 32.04 12.74 50.36
CA ILE A 378 32.95 11.78 51.00
C ILE A 378 33.89 12.49 51.99
N LEU A 379 34.50 13.61 51.59
CA LEU A 379 35.38 14.38 52.45
C LEU A 379 34.65 14.94 53.67
N SER A 380 33.42 15.42 53.49
CA SER A 380 32.61 15.90 54.59
C SER A 380 32.22 14.79 55.55
N VAL A 381 31.79 13.62 55.07
CA VAL A 381 31.47 12.46 55.94
C VAL A 381 32.69 12.03 56.76
N ILE A 382 33.87 11.97 56.14
CA ILE A 382 35.12 11.66 56.85
C ILE A 382 35.41 12.74 57.91
N ALA A 383 35.24 14.02 57.56
CA ALA A 383 35.47 15.13 58.48
C ALA A 383 34.49 15.11 59.66
N PHE A 384 33.20 14.84 59.43
CA PHE A 384 32.19 14.68 60.49
C PHE A 384 32.52 13.49 61.38
N GLY A 385 32.90 12.34 60.81
CA GLY A 385 33.29 11.16 61.58
C GLY A 385 34.51 11.40 62.45
N PHE A 386 35.53 12.11 61.92
CA PHE A 386 36.70 12.51 62.68
C PHE A 386 36.32 13.50 63.80
N ALA A 387 35.57 14.55 63.47
CA ALA A 387 35.19 15.57 64.43
C ALA A 387 34.36 15.00 65.60
N LEU A 388 33.42 14.09 65.31
CA LEU A 388 32.64 13.40 66.33
C LEU A 388 33.49 12.48 67.21
N LYS A 389 34.39 11.68 66.62
CA LYS A 389 35.24 10.73 67.35
C LYS A 389 36.20 11.42 68.32
N TYR A 390 36.77 12.55 67.93
CA TYR A 390 37.86 13.20 68.68
C TYR A 390 37.43 14.40 69.53
N TYR A 391 36.33 15.08 69.16
CA TYR A 391 35.90 16.31 69.84
C TYR A 391 34.45 16.27 70.33
N GLY A 392 33.61 15.35 69.81
CA GLY A 392 32.20 15.25 70.22
C GLY A 392 31.95 14.40 71.46
N MET A 393 32.91 13.55 71.86
CA MET A 393 32.75 12.62 72.99
C MET A 393 33.27 13.16 74.33
N GLU A 394 34.05 14.24 74.37
CA GLU A 394 34.61 14.75 75.64
C GLU A 394 33.55 15.40 76.53
N ASP A 395 32.62 16.18 75.96
CA ASP A 395 31.60 16.88 76.75
C ASP A 395 30.50 15.94 77.30
N GLU A 396 30.06 14.93 76.55
CA GLU A 396 29.10 13.91 77.06
C GLU A 396 29.72 13.04 78.16
N LEU A 397 31.03 12.76 78.09
CA LEU A 397 31.75 12.03 79.15
C LEU A 397 31.98 12.91 80.39
N LEU A 398 32.21 14.22 80.23
CA LEU A 398 32.33 15.15 81.35
C LEU A 398 30.98 15.37 82.08
N ASP A 399 29.88 15.51 81.36
CA ASP A 399 28.53 15.63 81.96
C ASP A 399 28.08 14.32 82.64
N ALA A 400 28.47 13.16 82.11
CA ALA A 400 28.14 11.85 82.71
C ALA A 400 28.97 11.51 83.96
N VAL A 401 30.19 12.06 84.08
CA VAL A 401 31.13 11.73 85.18
C VAL A 401 31.20 12.84 86.23
N THR A 402 30.74 14.06 85.93
CA THR A 402 30.62 15.16 86.90
C THR A 402 29.26 15.87 86.79
N PRO A 403 28.18 15.30 87.35
CA PRO A 403 26.93 16.05 87.49
C PRO A 403 27.14 17.21 88.48
N LEU A 404 26.84 18.44 88.04
CA LEU A 404 26.84 19.62 88.92
C LEU A 404 25.92 19.37 90.14
N PRO A 405 26.31 19.82 91.36
CA PRO A 405 25.45 19.68 92.52
C PRO A 405 24.17 20.50 92.30
N LYS A 406 23.02 19.89 92.56
CA LYS A 406 21.74 20.60 92.64
C LYS A 406 21.81 21.58 93.81
N GLU A 407 21.71 22.88 93.53
CA GLU A 407 21.24 23.87 94.51
C GLU A 407 19.72 23.91 94.54
#